data_AF-A0A662UTD6-F1
#
_entry.id   AF-A0A662UTD6-F1
#
_cell.length_a   1.000
_cell.length_b   1.000
_cell.length_c   1.000
_cell.angle_alpha   90.00
_cell.angle_beta   90.00
_cell.angle_gamma   90.00
#
_symmetry.space_group_name_H-M   'P 1'
#
loop_
_entity.id
_entity.type
_entity.pdbx_description
1 polymer ?
#
loop_
_entity_poly.entity_id
_entity_poly.type
_entity_poly.pdbx_seq_one_letter_code
_entity_poly.pdbx_strand_id
1 'polypeptide(L)'
;MGILAVPIASKLRPPGVAEGVAERIARALSGVEVLPHIVDGYEVLREVPDADAYVALVLTGGSEHLVLELGLRRAPMLLVAHDSQNSLAAAVEALAELRRRGVASTLVLYSQGSSELGKALRALRAYVLLRGGTIVLIGDPSPWLVYSSRGLEAATELLGLRPLRIGVEELVERLRSADQGEVRRALERLRGAEVADEASGYLEKAAALYVALRSILDELGGRVFTIRCFDLLKHGVT
;
A
#
# COMPACT_ATOMS: atom_id res chain seq x y z
N MET A 1 5.18 10.73 6.78
CA MET A 1 3.79 10.54 7.22
C MET A 1 3.49 9.04 7.23
N GLY A 2 2.40 8.63 7.86
CA GLY A 2 2.05 7.22 8.04
C GLY A 2 0.54 7.03 8.03
N ILE A 3 0.07 5.89 8.56
CA ILE A 3 -1.36 5.62 8.72
C ILE A 3 -1.77 6.00 10.14
N LEU A 4 -2.82 6.82 10.27
CA LEU A 4 -3.37 7.25 11.56
C LEU A 4 -4.77 6.66 11.77
N ALA A 5 -4.99 6.01 12.91
CA ALA A 5 -6.31 5.58 13.34
C ALA A 5 -6.99 6.68 14.16
N VAL A 6 -8.22 7.01 13.77
CA VAL A 6 -9.01 8.09 14.34
C VAL A 6 -10.29 7.48 14.95
N PRO A 7 -10.41 7.40 16.28
CA PRO A 7 -11.64 6.98 16.93
C PRO A 7 -12.69 8.08 16.79
N ILE A 8 -13.85 7.78 16.21
CA ILE A 8 -14.90 8.76 15.89
C ILE A 8 -16.23 8.29 16.50
N ALA A 9 -16.89 9.17 17.25
CA ALA A 9 -18.20 8.88 17.85
C ALA A 9 -19.08 10.14 17.90
N SER A 10 -20.39 9.96 18.05
CA SER A 10 -21.30 11.07 18.32
C SER A 10 -21.17 11.56 19.76
N LYS A 11 -21.48 12.85 19.99
CA LYS A 11 -21.65 13.40 21.35
C LYS A 11 -22.86 12.83 22.08
N LEU A 12 -23.83 12.29 21.35
CA LEU A 12 -25.08 11.73 21.89
C LEU A 12 -24.92 10.29 22.40
N ARG A 13 -23.68 9.80 22.52
CA ARG A 13 -23.36 8.43 22.90
C ARG A 13 -23.58 8.16 24.41
N PRO A 14 -23.93 6.92 24.79
CA PRO A 14 -23.81 6.49 26.19
C PRO A 14 -22.35 6.59 26.68
N PRO A 15 -22.08 7.10 27.89
CA PRO A 15 -20.72 7.19 28.43
C PRO A 15 -20.02 5.83 28.52
N GLY A 16 -18.74 5.77 28.16
CA GLY A 16 -17.86 4.62 28.37
C GLY A 16 -18.00 3.46 27.37
N VAL A 17 -19.07 3.44 26.56
CA VAL A 17 -19.29 2.36 25.59
C VAL A 17 -18.36 2.49 24.38
N ALA A 18 -18.20 3.70 23.85
CA ALA A 18 -17.36 3.93 22.67
C ALA A 18 -15.88 3.74 23.00
N GLU A 19 -15.45 4.15 24.19
CA GLU A 19 -14.09 4.03 24.70
C GLU A 19 -13.67 2.55 24.78
N GLY A 20 -14.49 1.70 25.39
CA GLY A 20 -14.20 0.26 25.49
C GLY A 20 -14.18 -0.46 24.13
N VAL A 21 -14.97 -0.01 23.16
CA VAL A 21 -14.92 -0.53 21.77
C VAL A 21 -13.64 -0.05 21.08
N ALA A 22 -13.31 1.24 21.20
CA ALA A 22 -12.12 1.83 20.59
C ALA A 22 -10.84 1.12 21.06
N GLU A 23 -10.70 0.86 22.36
CA GLU A 23 -9.55 0.14 22.92
C GLU A 23 -9.43 -1.29 22.39
N ARG A 24 -10.56 -1.99 22.21
CA ARG A 24 -10.56 -3.34 21.63
C ARG A 24 -10.08 -3.33 20.18
N ILE A 25 -10.58 -2.40 19.36
CA ILE A 25 -10.17 -2.28 17.97
C ILE A 25 -8.71 -1.83 17.88
N ALA A 26 -8.30 -0.82 18.65
CA ALA A 26 -6.94 -0.28 18.70
C ALA A 26 -5.89 -1.37 18.98
N ARG A 27 -6.17 -2.30 19.91
CA ARG A 27 -5.29 -3.45 20.17
C ARG A 27 -5.09 -4.37 18.97
N ALA A 28 -6.05 -4.41 18.04
CA ALA A 28 -5.94 -5.18 16.80
C ALA A 28 -5.21 -4.43 15.67
N LEU A 29 -4.97 -3.12 15.81
CA LEU A 29 -4.31 -2.27 14.82
C LEU A 29 -2.78 -2.29 14.99
N SER A 30 -2.16 -3.45 14.80
CA SER A 30 -0.70 -3.60 14.94
C SER A 30 0.08 -2.66 14.00
N GLY A 31 0.96 -1.82 14.55
CA GLY A 31 1.83 -0.90 13.81
C GLY A 31 1.09 0.27 13.14
N VAL A 32 -0.05 0.69 13.70
CA VAL A 32 -0.78 1.89 13.30
C VAL A 32 -0.88 2.80 14.52
N GLU A 33 -0.54 4.07 14.35
CA GLU A 33 -0.71 5.06 15.42
C GLU A 33 -2.20 5.31 15.65
N VAL A 34 -2.62 5.38 16.91
CA VAL A 34 -4.02 5.62 17.27
C VAL A 34 -4.12 6.92 18.03
N LEU A 35 -5.01 7.81 17.59
CA LEU A 35 -5.28 9.06 18.29
C LEU A 35 -5.79 8.74 19.71
N PRO A 36 -5.25 9.36 20.77
CA PRO A 36 -5.53 8.97 22.14
C PRO A 36 -6.92 9.35 22.64
N HIS A 37 -7.61 10.24 21.92
CA HIS A 37 -8.94 10.73 22.28
C HIS A 37 -9.95 10.47 21.16
N ILE A 38 -11.22 10.37 21.54
CA ILE A 38 -12.33 10.22 20.59
C ILE A 38 -12.63 11.59 19.96
N VAL A 39 -12.71 11.60 18.63
CA VAL A 39 -13.21 12.73 17.86
C VAL A 39 -14.72 12.70 17.88
N ASP A 40 -15.33 13.63 18.61
CA ASP A 40 -16.79 13.76 18.73
C ASP A 40 -17.33 15.13 18.30
N GLY A 41 -16.49 15.96 17.70
CA GLY A 41 -16.91 17.24 17.14
C GLY A 41 -15.88 17.82 16.18
N TYR A 42 -16.30 18.84 15.44
CA TYR A 42 -15.46 19.53 14.47
C TYR A 42 -14.22 20.16 15.10
N GLU A 43 -14.32 20.66 16.34
CA GLU A 43 -13.20 21.31 17.02
C GLU A 43 -12.03 20.33 17.21
N VAL A 44 -12.33 19.14 17.74
CA VAL A 44 -11.36 18.06 17.93
C VAL A 44 -10.86 17.52 16.59
N LEU A 45 -11.74 17.43 15.60
CA LEU A 45 -11.36 16.95 14.26
C LEU A 45 -10.35 17.86 13.56
N ARG A 46 -10.36 19.18 13.83
CA ARG A 46 -9.37 20.12 13.30
C ARG A 46 -7.97 19.90 13.87
N GLU A 47 -7.88 19.30 15.05
CA GLU A 47 -6.60 18.98 15.72
C GLU A 47 -6.01 17.65 15.20
N VAL A 48 -6.78 16.84 14.46
CA VAL A 48 -6.29 15.61 13.86
C VAL A 48 -5.23 15.95 12.79
N PRO A 49 -3.98 15.46 12.96
CA PRO A 49 -2.89 15.77 12.04
C PRO A 49 -3.07 15.09 10.70
N ASP A 50 -2.43 15.64 9.67
CA ASP A 50 -2.43 15.04 8.34
C ASP A 50 -1.66 13.72 8.30
N ALA A 51 -2.23 12.73 7.61
CA ALA A 51 -1.69 11.39 7.44
C ALA A 51 -1.77 10.94 5.98
N ASP A 52 -0.97 9.93 5.60
CA ASP A 52 -1.00 9.37 4.24
C ASP A 52 -2.26 8.54 3.97
N ALA A 53 -2.88 8.03 5.05
CA ALA A 53 -4.19 7.39 5.06
C ALA A 53 -4.76 7.40 6.49
N TYR A 54 -6.08 7.26 6.59
CA TYR A 54 -6.79 7.15 7.86
C TYR A 54 -7.44 5.79 8.06
N VAL A 55 -7.44 5.32 9.31
CA VAL A 55 -8.31 4.23 9.77
C VAL A 55 -9.38 4.86 10.66
N ALA A 56 -10.56 5.13 10.09
CA ALA A 56 -11.67 5.73 10.82
C ALA A 56 -12.40 4.65 11.62
N LEU A 57 -12.25 4.66 12.96
CA LEU A 57 -13.01 3.76 13.82
C LEU A 57 -14.37 4.41 14.04
N VAL A 58 -15.39 3.90 13.36
CA VAL A 58 -16.76 4.42 13.47
C VAL A 58 -17.39 3.76 14.67
N LEU A 59 -17.48 4.46 15.80
CA LEU A 59 -17.87 3.86 17.08
C LEU A 59 -19.37 3.97 17.38
N THR A 60 -20.07 4.92 16.74
CA THR A 60 -21.52 5.10 16.94
C THR A 60 -22.21 5.66 15.69
N GLY A 61 -23.54 5.51 15.63
CA GLY A 61 -24.42 6.31 14.79
C GLY A 61 -24.33 7.81 15.07
N GLY A 62 -24.70 8.62 14.08
CA GLY A 62 -24.66 10.08 14.20
C GLY A 62 -23.24 10.66 14.10
N SER A 63 -22.28 9.86 13.65
CA SER A 63 -20.87 10.23 13.49
C SER A 63 -20.44 10.37 12.02
N GLU A 64 -21.36 10.15 11.09
CA GLU A 64 -21.17 10.15 9.64
C GLU A 64 -20.58 11.49 9.17
N HIS A 65 -21.12 12.60 9.68
CA HIS A 65 -20.66 13.95 9.35
C HIS A 65 -19.19 14.19 9.69
N LEU A 66 -18.67 13.63 10.80
CA LEU A 66 -17.25 13.74 11.18
C LEU A 66 -16.37 12.87 10.29
N VAL A 67 -16.85 11.68 9.92
CA VAL A 67 -16.15 10.80 8.96
C VAL A 67 -16.05 11.48 7.58
N LEU A 68 -17.13 12.12 7.13
CA LEU A 68 -17.16 12.86 5.87
C LEU A 68 -16.25 14.09 5.89
N GLU A 69 -16.21 14.79 7.02
CA GLU A 69 -15.32 15.93 7.22
C GLU A 69 -13.84 15.50 7.23
N LEU A 70 -13.51 14.37 7.89
CA LEU A 70 -12.18 13.77 7.80
C LEU A 70 -11.80 13.47 6.35
N GLY A 71 -12.77 12.97 5.57
CA GLY A 71 -12.63 12.67 4.14
C GLY A 71 -12.32 13.89 3.24
N LEU A 72 -12.53 15.13 3.71
CA LEU A 72 -12.14 16.33 2.95
C LEU A 72 -10.62 16.42 2.75
N ARG A 73 -9.84 15.72 3.58
CA ARG A 73 -8.38 15.60 3.42
C ARG A 73 -7.95 14.79 2.19
N ARG A 74 -8.90 14.13 1.51
CA ARG A 74 -8.68 13.28 0.31
C ARG A 74 -7.63 12.18 0.46
N ALA A 75 -7.27 11.84 1.69
CA ALA A 75 -6.46 10.66 1.98
C ALA A 75 -7.34 9.39 1.93
N PRO A 76 -6.80 8.24 1.52
CA PRO A 76 -7.49 6.96 1.55
C PRO A 76 -7.96 6.61 2.95
N MET A 77 -9.12 5.98 3.04
CA MET A 77 -9.75 5.66 4.32
C MET A 77 -10.12 4.18 4.42
N LEU A 78 -9.74 3.55 5.53
CA LEU A 78 -10.34 2.31 5.99
C LEU A 78 -11.34 2.65 7.08
N LEU A 79 -12.63 2.45 6.83
CA LEU A 79 -13.66 2.51 7.86
C LEU A 79 -13.69 1.18 8.59
N VAL A 80 -13.66 1.23 9.91
CA VAL A 80 -13.81 0.07 10.79
C VAL A 80 -15.08 0.26 11.60
N ALA A 81 -16.09 -0.54 11.29
CA ALA A 81 -17.36 -0.55 11.98
C ALA A 81 -17.48 -1.76 12.92
N HIS A 82 -18.49 -1.77 13.77
CA HIS A 82 -18.86 -2.92 14.60
C HIS A 82 -20.39 -3.12 14.59
N ASP A 83 -20.84 -4.20 15.21
CA ASP A 83 -22.22 -4.70 15.19
C ASP A 83 -23.19 -3.98 16.15
N SER A 84 -22.75 -2.91 16.80
CA SER A 84 -23.48 -2.25 17.89
C SER A 84 -23.45 -0.72 17.75
N GLN A 85 -24.24 -0.02 18.57
CA GLN A 85 -24.30 1.45 18.60
C GLN A 85 -24.60 2.10 17.25
N ASN A 86 -25.28 1.40 16.33
CA ASN A 86 -25.55 1.86 14.97
C ASN A 86 -24.27 2.22 14.16
N SER A 87 -23.12 1.63 14.52
CA SER A 87 -21.83 1.87 13.88
C SER A 87 -21.81 1.46 12.41
N LEU A 88 -22.29 0.25 12.10
CA LEU A 88 -22.31 -0.24 10.71
C LEU A 88 -23.18 0.63 9.79
N ALA A 89 -24.35 1.07 10.25
CA ALA A 89 -25.22 1.94 9.47
C ALA A 89 -24.51 3.26 9.14
N ALA A 90 -23.91 3.90 10.14
CA ALA A 90 -23.13 5.13 9.97
C ALA A 90 -21.97 4.95 8.98
N ALA A 91 -21.23 3.86 9.11
CA ALA A 91 -20.09 3.59 8.26
C ALA A 91 -20.49 3.30 6.80
N VAL A 92 -21.61 2.62 6.57
CA VAL A 92 -22.14 2.36 5.21
C VAL A 92 -22.60 3.65 4.54
N GLU A 93 -23.31 4.51 5.27
CA GLU A 93 -23.75 5.82 4.77
C GLU A 93 -22.55 6.71 4.42
N ALA A 94 -21.60 6.84 5.35
CA ALA A 94 -20.38 7.60 5.12
C ALA A 94 -19.55 7.03 3.96
N LEU A 95 -19.42 5.70 3.84
CA LEU A 95 -18.71 5.05 2.74
C LEU A 95 -19.30 5.41 1.38
N ALA A 96 -20.62 5.38 1.26
CA ALA A 96 -21.30 5.69 0.00
C ALA A 96 -21.00 7.12 -0.45
N GLU A 97 -21.08 8.08 0.47
CA GLU A 97 -20.82 9.49 0.20
C GLU A 97 -19.33 9.79 -0.03
N LEU A 98 -18.41 9.16 0.71
CA LEU A 98 -16.96 9.24 0.47
C LEU A 98 -16.60 8.79 -0.95
N ARG A 99 -17.14 7.65 -1.38
CA ARG A 99 -16.93 7.12 -2.74
C ARG A 99 -17.51 8.04 -3.80
N ARG A 100 -18.71 8.60 -3.56
CA ARG A 100 -19.32 9.61 -4.45
C ARG A 100 -18.43 10.85 -4.61
N ARG A 101 -17.71 11.25 -3.56
CA ARG A 101 -16.72 12.36 -3.59
C ARG A 101 -15.35 11.98 -4.17
N GLY A 102 -15.16 10.73 -4.57
CA GLY A 102 -13.89 10.23 -5.12
C GLY A 102 -12.81 9.98 -4.06
N VAL A 103 -13.18 9.78 -2.80
CA VAL A 103 -12.24 9.40 -1.74
C VAL A 103 -12.08 7.88 -1.73
N ALA A 104 -10.87 7.38 -1.97
CA ALA A 104 -10.55 5.95 -1.98
C ALA A 104 -10.84 5.32 -0.61
N SER A 105 -11.98 4.64 -0.48
CA SER A 105 -12.49 4.19 0.81
C SER A 105 -13.01 2.75 0.78
N THR A 106 -12.72 2.01 1.84
CA THR A 106 -13.23 0.65 2.06
C THR A 106 -13.71 0.48 3.50
N LEU A 107 -14.57 -0.51 3.73
CA LEU A 107 -15.20 -0.78 5.02
C LEU A 107 -14.91 -2.21 5.46
N VAL A 108 -14.56 -2.37 6.74
CA VAL A 108 -14.51 -3.65 7.42
C VAL A 108 -15.44 -3.63 8.62
N LEU A 109 -16.25 -4.67 8.73
CA LEU A 109 -16.94 -4.99 9.97
C LEU A 109 -15.97 -5.72 10.90
N TYR A 110 -15.60 -5.07 11.99
CA TYR A 110 -14.75 -5.65 13.02
C TYR A 110 -15.49 -6.74 13.78
N SER A 111 -14.83 -7.88 13.89
CA SER A 111 -15.21 -8.97 14.77
C SER A 111 -13.95 -9.50 15.43
N GLN A 112 -14.03 -9.79 16.73
CA GLN A 112 -12.89 -10.29 17.51
C GLN A 112 -12.36 -11.59 16.91
N GLY A 113 -11.03 -11.71 16.78
CA GLY A 113 -10.39 -12.88 16.16
C GLY A 113 -10.48 -12.94 14.63
N SER A 114 -11.17 -12.00 13.97
CA SER A 114 -11.24 -11.95 12.52
C SER A 114 -9.93 -11.47 11.89
N SER A 115 -9.50 -12.13 10.81
CA SER A 115 -8.33 -11.72 10.02
C SER A 115 -8.62 -10.55 9.07
N GLU A 116 -9.88 -10.16 8.89
CA GLU A 116 -10.30 -9.19 7.87
C GLU A 116 -9.72 -7.80 8.12
N LEU A 117 -9.69 -7.34 9.37
CA LEU A 117 -9.04 -6.06 9.71
C LEU A 117 -7.55 -6.08 9.35
N GLY A 118 -6.85 -7.17 9.66
CA GLY A 118 -5.44 -7.33 9.30
C GLY A 118 -5.21 -7.36 7.79
N LYS A 119 -6.07 -8.03 7.02
CA LYS A 119 -6.02 -8.03 5.55
C LYS A 119 -6.25 -6.63 4.98
N ALA A 120 -7.28 -5.93 5.47
CA ALA A 120 -7.60 -4.57 5.02
C ALA A 120 -6.49 -3.57 5.36
N LEU A 121 -5.87 -3.67 6.54
CA LEU A 121 -4.71 -2.85 6.89
C LEU A 121 -3.51 -3.11 5.98
N ARG A 122 -3.23 -4.38 5.64
CA ARG A 122 -2.17 -4.72 4.67
C ARG A 122 -2.48 -4.13 3.29
N ALA A 123 -3.73 -4.21 2.84
CA ALA A 123 -4.16 -3.62 1.59
C ALA A 123 -4.02 -2.09 1.60
N LEU A 124 -4.41 -1.42 2.69
CA LEU A 124 -4.25 0.03 2.86
C LEU A 124 -2.78 0.44 2.83
N ARG A 125 -1.89 -0.30 3.53
CA ARG A 125 -0.45 -0.08 3.49
C ARG A 125 0.13 -0.23 2.08
N ALA A 126 -0.28 -1.27 1.37
CA ALA A 126 0.14 -1.47 -0.02
C ALA A 126 -0.36 -0.33 -0.93
N TYR A 127 -1.62 0.09 -0.75
CA TYR A 127 -2.18 1.22 -1.51
C TYR A 127 -1.40 2.51 -1.25
N VAL A 128 -1.10 2.85 0.01
CA VAL A 128 -0.28 4.02 0.38
C VAL A 128 1.13 3.93 -0.20
N LEU A 129 1.74 2.75 -0.20
CA LEU A 129 3.09 2.55 -0.73
C LEU A 129 3.17 2.76 -2.24
N LEU A 130 2.11 2.37 -2.96
CA LEU A 130 2.06 2.34 -4.42
C LEU A 130 1.44 3.60 -5.03
N ARG A 131 0.51 4.26 -4.34
CA ARG A 131 -0.27 5.37 -4.90
C ARG A 131 0.63 6.51 -5.39
N GLY A 132 0.40 7.02 -6.59
CA GLY A 132 1.20 8.09 -7.19
C GLY A 132 2.66 7.70 -7.53
N GLY A 133 3.04 6.45 -7.29
CA GLY A 133 4.40 5.95 -7.50
C GLY A 133 4.78 5.80 -8.97
N THR A 134 6.08 5.67 -9.23
CA THR A 134 6.60 5.38 -10.58
C THR A 134 6.65 3.87 -10.80
N ILE A 135 6.13 3.42 -11.95
CA ILE A 135 6.32 2.06 -12.46
C ILE A 135 7.30 2.10 -13.64
N VAL A 136 8.42 1.38 -13.53
CA VAL A 136 9.45 1.34 -14.57
C VAL A 136 9.20 0.18 -15.52
N LEU A 137 9.02 0.48 -16.80
CA LEU A 137 8.74 -0.50 -17.85
C LEU A 137 10.02 -0.74 -18.64
N ILE A 138 10.68 -1.87 -18.40
CA ILE A 138 11.94 -2.23 -19.05
C ILE A 138 11.62 -3.07 -20.29
N GLY A 139 11.66 -2.43 -21.45
CA GLY A 139 11.24 -2.99 -22.74
C GLY A 139 9.73 -2.99 -22.95
N ASP A 140 9.32 -3.22 -24.20
CA ASP A 140 7.92 -3.33 -24.58
C ASP A 140 7.36 -4.75 -24.39
N PRO A 141 6.04 -4.91 -24.20
CA PRO A 141 5.42 -6.23 -24.22
C PRO A 141 5.84 -7.05 -25.44
N SER A 142 6.14 -8.33 -25.25
CA SER A 142 6.47 -9.19 -26.38
C SER A 142 5.30 -9.25 -27.38
N PRO A 143 5.55 -9.21 -28.69
CA PRO A 143 4.50 -9.01 -29.70
C PRO A 143 3.47 -10.14 -29.78
N TRP A 144 3.79 -11.32 -29.24
CA TRP A 144 2.88 -12.47 -29.16
C TRP A 144 1.99 -12.47 -27.90
N LEU A 145 2.16 -11.51 -26.98
CA LEU A 145 1.38 -11.45 -25.74
C LEU A 145 0.09 -10.64 -25.94
N VAL A 146 -1.05 -11.31 -25.77
CA VAL A 146 -2.39 -10.71 -25.94
C VAL A 146 -2.88 -9.97 -24.68
N TYR A 147 -2.40 -10.36 -23.49
CA TYR A 147 -2.93 -9.88 -22.21
C TYR A 147 -2.04 -8.87 -21.47
N SER A 148 -0.73 -8.90 -21.70
CA SER A 148 0.27 -8.22 -20.87
C SER A 148 0.20 -6.68 -20.89
N SER A 149 -0.49 -6.09 -21.87
CA SER A 149 -0.70 -4.64 -21.97
C SER A 149 -1.96 -4.14 -21.25
N ARG A 150 -2.99 -4.99 -21.05
CA ARG A 150 -4.31 -4.55 -20.58
C ARG A 150 -4.38 -4.19 -19.09
N GLY A 151 -3.44 -4.69 -18.29
CA GLY A 151 -3.41 -4.43 -16.84
C GLY A 151 -2.81 -3.09 -16.46
N LEU A 152 -1.98 -2.49 -17.33
CA LEU A 152 -1.22 -1.28 -17.01
C LEU A 152 -2.12 -0.05 -16.91
N GLU A 153 -3.11 0.10 -17.80
CA GLU A 153 -4.06 1.20 -17.76
C GLU A 153 -4.90 1.15 -16.47
N ALA A 154 -5.48 -0.01 -16.17
CA ALA A 154 -6.27 -0.21 -14.95
C ALA A 154 -5.46 0.03 -13.68
N ALA A 155 -4.20 -0.42 -13.63
CA ALA A 155 -3.32 -0.16 -12.49
C ALA A 155 -2.95 1.32 -12.37
N THR A 156 -2.72 2.00 -13.50
CA THR A 156 -2.44 3.44 -13.56
C THR A 156 -3.63 4.26 -13.07
N GLU A 157 -4.85 3.89 -13.47
CA GLU A 157 -6.08 4.56 -13.03
C GLU A 157 -6.35 4.32 -11.54
N LEU A 158 -6.27 3.07 -11.08
CA LEU A 158 -6.59 2.70 -9.70
C LEU A 158 -5.60 3.28 -8.68
N LEU A 159 -4.30 3.24 -9.00
CA LEU A 159 -3.22 3.61 -8.09
C LEU A 159 -2.61 4.98 -8.44
N GLY A 160 -2.96 5.58 -9.56
CA GLY A 160 -2.29 6.81 -10.03
C GLY A 160 -0.81 6.58 -10.37
N LEU A 161 -0.44 5.38 -10.82
CA LEU A 161 0.96 5.07 -11.16
C LEU A 161 1.43 5.89 -12.36
N ARG A 162 2.71 6.29 -12.35
CA ARG A 162 3.34 7.02 -13.45
C ARG A 162 4.26 6.05 -14.22
N PRO A 163 3.86 5.59 -15.42
CA PRO A 163 4.70 4.70 -16.20
C PRO A 163 5.90 5.45 -16.81
N LEU A 164 7.10 4.89 -16.63
CA LEU A 164 8.34 5.37 -17.24
C LEU A 164 8.96 4.21 -18.02
N ARG A 165 9.13 4.37 -19.34
CA ARG A 165 9.70 3.35 -20.21
C ARG A 165 11.20 3.55 -20.41
N ILE A 166 11.95 2.45 -20.33
CA ILE A 166 13.35 2.39 -20.72
C ILE A 166 13.60 1.18 -21.64
N GLY A 167 14.65 1.25 -22.45
CA GLY A 167 15.07 0.13 -23.30
C GLY A 167 15.67 -1.03 -22.50
N VAL A 168 15.60 -2.25 -23.04
CA VAL A 168 16.28 -3.41 -22.42
C VAL A 168 17.80 -3.21 -22.47
N GLU A 169 18.30 -2.56 -23.51
CA GLU A 169 19.71 -2.24 -23.71
C GLU A 169 20.28 -1.41 -22.54
N GLU A 170 19.50 -0.50 -21.98
CA GLU A 170 19.91 0.32 -20.84
C GLU A 170 20.12 -0.53 -19.57
N LEU A 171 19.27 -1.55 -19.37
CA LEU A 171 19.48 -2.54 -18.31
C LEU A 171 20.73 -3.38 -18.57
N VAL A 172 20.96 -3.79 -19.82
CA VAL A 172 22.14 -4.58 -20.21
C VAL A 172 23.44 -3.77 -20.00
N GLU A 173 23.42 -2.47 -20.25
CA GLU A 173 24.54 -1.58 -19.96
C GLU A 173 24.80 -1.48 -18.46
N ARG A 174 23.78 -1.22 -17.64
CA ARG A 174 23.91 -1.20 -16.16
C ARG A 174 24.35 -2.55 -15.59
N LEU A 175 23.94 -3.66 -16.20
CA LEU A 175 24.40 -5.00 -15.83
C LEU A 175 25.91 -5.15 -16.05
N ARG A 176 26.43 -4.69 -17.20
CA ARG A 176 27.86 -4.79 -17.53
C ARG A 176 28.72 -3.89 -16.65
N SER A 177 28.18 -2.76 -16.20
CA SER A 177 28.86 -1.79 -15.33
C SER A 177 28.46 -1.90 -13.85
N ALA A 178 27.82 -3.00 -13.44
CA ALA A 178 27.33 -3.18 -12.08
C ALA A 178 28.47 -3.04 -11.03
N ASP A 179 28.19 -2.33 -9.94
CA ASP A 179 29.15 -2.11 -8.86
C ASP A 179 29.53 -3.46 -8.20
N GLN A 180 30.80 -3.85 -8.34
CA GLN A 180 31.31 -5.14 -7.85
C GLN A 180 31.33 -5.25 -6.32
N GLY A 181 31.32 -4.13 -5.61
CA GLY A 181 31.09 -4.08 -4.17
C GLY A 181 29.64 -4.42 -3.83
N GLU A 182 28.67 -3.87 -4.56
CA GLU A 182 27.25 -4.19 -4.39
C GLU A 182 26.91 -5.62 -4.78
N VAL A 183 27.50 -6.13 -5.86
CA VAL A 183 27.33 -7.53 -6.28
C VAL A 183 27.82 -8.48 -5.19
N ARG A 184 29.02 -8.24 -4.63
CA ARG A 184 29.52 -9.01 -3.48
C ARG A 184 28.59 -8.92 -2.28
N ARG A 185 28.12 -7.72 -1.91
CA ARG A 185 27.15 -7.55 -0.81
C ARG A 185 25.86 -8.33 -1.06
N ALA A 186 25.36 -8.37 -2.30
CA ALA A 186 24.18 -9.15 -2.66
C ALA A 186 24.43 -10.66 -2.51
N LEU A 187 25.58 -11.15 -2.98
CA LEU A 187 25.99 -12.56 -2.80
C LEU A 187 26.18 -12.93 -1.33
N GLU A 188 26.71 -12.02 -0.51
CA GLU A 188 26.87 -12.26 0.92
C GLU A 188 25.54 -12.46 1.65
N ARG A 189 24.46 -11.82 1.18
CA ARG A 189 23.09 -12.04 1.71
C ARG A 189 22.55 -13.43 1.40
N LEU A 190 23.14 -14.14 0.43
CA LEU A 190 22.82 -15.52 0.09
C LEU A 190 23.70 -16.53 0.85
N ARG A 191 24.65 -16.08 1.68
CA ARG A 191 25.47 -17.01 2.49
C ARG A 191 24.58 -17.85 3.40
N GLY A 192 24.79 -19.17 3.34
CA GLY A 192 24.00 -20.13 4.11
C GLY A 192 22.70 -20.56 3.43
N ALA A 193 22.36 -20.02 2.25
CA ALA A 193 21.33 -20.61 1.41
C ALA A 193 21.84 -21.93 0.79
N GLU A 194 20.95 -22.92 0.68
CA GLU A 194 21.22 -24.10 -0.13
C GLU A 194 21.20 -23.69 -1.61
N VAL A 195 22.29 -23.99 -2.32
CA VAL A 195 22.46 -23.66 -3.74
C VAL A 195 22.62 -24.97 -4.48
N ALA A 196 21.76 -25.22 -5.47
CA ALA A 196 21.92 -26.35 -6.38
C ALA A 196 23.20 -26.19 -7.21
N ASP A 197 23.93 -27.29 -7.45
CA ASP A 197 25.21 -27.27 -8.16
C ASP A 197 25.10 -26.60 -9.54
N GLU A 198 23.98 -26.81 -10.23
CA GLU A 198 23.66 -26.22 -11.54
C GLU A 198 23.45 -24.70 -11.49
N ALA A 199 23.08 -24.14 -10.33
CA ALA A 199 22.83 -22.72 -10.15
C ALA A 199 24.08 -21.93 -9.72
N SER A 200 25.10 -22.62 -9.19
CA SER A 200 26.31 -22.00 -8.62
C SER A 200 27.02 -21.05 -9.60
N GLY A 201 27.12 -21.44 -10.88
CA GLY A 201 27.75 -20.64 -11.94
C GLY A 201 26.95 -19.41 -12.40
N TYR A 202 25.69 -19.27 -11.98
CA TYR A 202 24.81 -18.16 -12.38
C TYR A 202 24.61 -17.11 -11.28
N LEU A 203 25.01 -17.41 -10.04
CA LEU A 203 24.75 -16.53 -8.89
C LEU A 203 25.34 -15.14 -9.06
N GLU A 204 26.57 -15.03 -9.55
CA GLU A 204 27.23 -13.74 -9.75
C GLU A 204 26.49 -12.89 -10.80
N LYS A 205 26.06 -13.50 -11.90
CA LYS A 205 25.26 -12.83 -12.93
C LYS A 205 23.88 -12.42 -12.42
N ALA A 206 23.22 -13.27 -11.64
CA ALA A 206 21.93 -12.95 -11.02
C ALA A 206 22.06 -11.79 -10.01
N ALA A 207 23.13 -11.78 -9.22
CA ALA A 207 23.45 -10.69 -8.31
C ALA A 207 23.74 -9.38 -9.07
N ALA A 208 24.48 -9.45 -10.18
CA ALA A 208 24.70 -8.28 -11.06
C ALA A 208 23.40 -7.75 -11.67
N LEU A 209 22.49 -8.63 -12.11
CA LEU A 209 21.17 -8.24 -12.61
C LEU A 209 20.33 -7.56 -11.51
N TYR A 210 20.37 -8.10 -10.29
CA TYR A 210 19.71 -7.48 -9.13
C TYR A 210 20.26 -6.06 -8.88
N VAL A 211 21.59 -5.89 -8.83
CA VAL A 211 22.23 -4.58 -8.64
C VAL A 211 21.85 -3.61 -9.74
N ALA A 212 21.88 -4.05 -11.00
CA ALA A 212 21.46 -3.22 -12.13
C ALA A 212 20.01 -2.76 -11.97
N LEU A 213 19.06 -3.67 -11.74
CA LEU A 213 17.64 -3.32 -11.53
C LEU A 213 17.44 -2.37 -10.35
N ARG A 214 18.16 -2.58 -9.24
CA ARG A 214 18.12 -1.70 -8.07
C ARG A 214 18.59 -0.29 -8.42
N SER A 215 19.71 -0.16 -9.12
CA SER A 215 20.23 1.12 -9.60
C SER A 215 19.21 1.86 -10.48
N ILE A 216 18.55 1.17 -11.41
CA ILE A 216 17.49 1.77 -12.24
C ILE A 216 16.34 2.29 -11.39
N LEU A 217 15.84 1.46 -10.48
CA LEU A 217 14.70 1.81 -9.64
C LEU A 217 15.02 3.00 -8.73
N ASP A 218 16.21 3.01 -8.12
CA ASP A 218 16.64 4.07 -7.22
C ASP A 218 16.87 5.39 -7.99
N GLU A 219 17.44 5.34 -9.20
CA GLU A 219 17.63 6.51 -10.07
C GLU A 219 16.30 7.11 -10.55
N LEU A 220 15.36 6.26 -10.96
CA LEU A 220 14.07 6.69 -11.52
C LEU A 220 12.98 6.90 -10.45
N GLY A 221 13.30 6.68 -9.17
CA GLY A 221 12.33 6.71 -8.07
C GLY A 221 11.21 5.67 -8.22
N GLY A 222 11.49 4.57 -8.91
CA GLY A 222 10.57 3.46 -9.16
C GLY A 222 10.47 2.52 -7.97
N ARG A 223 9.24 2.09 -7.64
CA ARG A 223 9.00 1.01 -6.65
C ARG A 223 8.46 -0.27 -7.25
N VAL A 224 7.99 -0.19 -8.49
CA VAL A 224 7.44 -1.30 -9.27
C VAL A 224 8.15 -1.29 -10.62
N PHE A 225 8.44 -2.47 -11.16
CA PHE A 225 8.91 -2.58 -12.54
C PHE A 225 8.29 -3.75 -13.28
N THR A 226 8.33 -3.67 -14.60
CA THR A 226 8.13 -4.80 -15.51
C THR A 226 9.41 -5.00 -16.30
N ILE A 227 9.66 -6.22 -16.76
CA ILE A 227 10.85 -6.54 -17.52
C ILE A 227 10.50 -7.47 -18.68
N ARG A 228 10.97 -7.13 -19.88
CA ARG A 228 10.91 -8.01 -21.04
C ARG A 228 12.05 -9.01 -20.98
N CYS A 229 11.82 -10.12 -20.28
CA CYS A 229 12.84 -11.14 -20.04
C CYS A 229 13.37 -11.84 -21.30
N PHE A 230 12.58 -11.93 -22.37
CA PHE A 230 12.98 -12.64 -23.58
C PHE A 230 14.25 -12.06 -24.23
N ASP A 231 14.37 -10.74 -24.23
CA ASP A 231 15.50 -10.04 -24.84
C ASP A 231 16.80 -10.22 -24.02
N LEU A 232 16.70 -10.72 -22.79
CA LEU A 232 17.82 -11.01 -21.91
C LEU A 232 18.40 -12.42 -22.09
N LEU A 233 17.71 -13.33 -22.80
CA LEU A 233 18.20 -14.69 -23.05
C LEU A 233 19.57 -14.71 -23.75
N LYS A 234 19.74 -13.84 -24.74
CA LYS A 234 21.02 -13.68 -25.47
C LYS A 234 22.17 -13.16 -24.58
N HIS A 235 21.85 -12.68 -23.38
CA HIS A 235 22.80 -12.18 -22.39
C HIS A 235 23.05 -13.20 -21.26
N GLY A 236 22.35 -14.33 -21.25
CA GLY A 236 22.57 -15.44 -20.31
C GLY A 236 22.31 -15.06 -18.85
N VAL A 237 21.24 -14.29 -18.61
CA VAL A 237 20.81 -13.80 -17.29
C VAL A 237 19.35 -14.15 -16.97
N THR A 238 18.77 -15.08 -17.71
CA THR A 238 17.40 -15.60 -17.58
C THR A 238 17.38 -17.09 -17.84
#